data_AF-A0A7V9H6V5-F1
#
_entry.id   AF-A0A7V9H6V5-F1
#
_cell.length_a   1.000
_cell.length_b   1.000
_cell.length_c   1.000
_cell.angle_alpha   90.00
_cell.angle_beta   90.00
_cell.angle_gamma   90.00
#
_symmetry.space_group_name_H-M   'P 1'
#
loop_
_entity.id
_entity.type
_entity.pdbx_description
1 polymer ?
#
loop_
_entity_poly.entity_id
_entity_poly.type
_entity_poly.pdbx_seq_one_letter_code
_entity_poly.pdbx_strand_id
1 'polypeptide(L)' 'MTWREPPVLDDPTETRTVNGRKLSLYYDGRRLRLVAWKTDRAVYWVSNTLLRKLTNRQMLAIAGSLRRLGAK' A
#
# COMPACT_ATOMS: atom_id res chain seq x y z
N MET A 1 -7.59 -2.38 20.52
CA MET A 1 -7.08 -3.41 19.58
C MET A 1 -6.68 -2.72 18.29
N THR A 2 -5.48 -2.97 17.77
CA THR A 2 -4.98 -2.41 16.49
C THR A 2 -4.71 -3.57 15.54
N TRP A 3 -5.44 -3.66 14.42
CA TRP A 3 -5.20 -4.71 13.42
C TRP A 3 -4.06 -4.27 12.50
N ARG A 4 -2.88 -4.89 12.65
CA ARG A 4 -1.63 -4.47 11.97
C ARG A 4 -1.00 -5.57 11.10
N GLU A 5 -1.47 -6.80 11.24
CA GLU A 5 -0.89 -8.00 10.62
C GLU A 5 -2.01 -8.82 9.95
N PRO A 6 -2.64 -8.29 8.90
CA PRO A 6 -3.57 -9.08 8.08
C PRO A 6 -2.76 -10.06 7.22
N PRO A 7 -3.17 -11.34 7.15
CA PRO A 7 -2.41 -12.38 6.43
C PRO A 7 -2.11 -12.07 4.95
N VAL A 8 -2.95 -11.26 4.30
CA VAL A 8 -2.76 -10.85 2.91
C VAL A 8 -1.50 -9.98 2.70
N LEU A 9 -0.87 -9.50 3.77
CA LEU A 9 0.27 -8.58 3.74
C LEU A 9 1.57 -9.18 4.32
N ASP A 10 1.61 -10.50 4.53
CA ASP A 10 2.75 -11.15 5.22
C ASP A 10 4.00 -11.28 4.32
N ASP A 11 3.83 -11.33 3.00
CA ASP A 11 4.92 -11.55 2.05
C ASP A 11 4.94 -10.50 0.91
N PRO A 12 5.53 -9.31 1.14
CA PRO A 12 5.68 -8.31 0.09
C PRO A 12 6.78 -8.71 -0.89
N THR A 13 6.50 -8.58 -2.18
CA THR A 13 7.50 -8.78 -3.25
C THR A 13 8.65 -7.77 -3.14
N GLU A 14 8.35 -6.52 -2.77
CA GLU A 14 9.33 -5.44 -2.65
C GLU A 14 8.91 -4.46 -1.55
N THR A 15 9.87 -3.79 -0.95
CA THR A 15 9.61 -2.60 -0.14
C THR A 15 10.28 -1.37 -0.75
N ARG A 16 9.53 -0.27 -0.85
CA ARG A 16 10.02 0.98 -1.45
C ARG A 16 9.57 2.20 -0.65
N THR A 17 10.43 3.20 -0.53
CA THR A 17 10.07 4.49 0.06
C THR A 17 9.57 5.46 -1.02
N VAL A 18 8.39 6.05 -0.81
CA VAL A 18 7.77 7.05 -1.69
C VAL A 18 7.22 8.17 -0.81
N ASN A 19 7.60 9.43 -1.07
CA ASN A 19 7.19 10.60 -0.28
C ASN A 19 7.40 10.42 1.24
N GLY A 20 8.53 9.85 1.65
CA GLY A 20 8.85 9.57 3.05
C GLY A 20 8.06 8.41 3.69
N ARG A 21 7.19 7.73 2.94
CA ARG A 21 6.42 6.56 3.40
C ARG A 21 7.05 5.27 2.90
N LYS A 22 7.32 4.34 3.81
CA LYS A 22 7.71 2.96 3.48
C LYS A 22 6.48 2.18 3.00
N LEU A 23 6.51 1.74 1.74
CA LEU A 23 5.44 0.99 1.08
C LEU A 23 5.87 -0.46 0.87
N SER A 24 4.99 -1.39 1.21
CA SER A 24 5.09 -2.81 0.87
C SER A 24 4.32 -3.06 -0.42
N LEU A 25 4.99 -3.62 -1.42
CA LEU A 25 4.49 -3.79 -2.79
C LEU A 25 4.24 -5.27 -3.08
N TYR A 26 3.08 -5.58 -3.64
CA TYR A 26 2.69 -6.95 -3.99
C TYR A 26 2.39 -7.03 -5.47
N TYR A 27 3.28 -7.71 -6.19
CA TYR A 27 3.20 -7.84 -7.64
C TYR A 27 2.54 -9.14 -8.05
N ASP A 28 1.85 -9.06 -9.18
CA ASP A 28 1.43 -10.19 -9.99
C ASP A 28 2.10 -10.07 -11.35
N GLY A 29 3.20 -10.81 -11.51
CA GLY A 29 4.15 -10.59 -12.59
C GLY A 29 4.65 -9.14 -12.58
N ARG A 30 4.42 -8.40 -13.68
CA ARG A 30 4.88 -7.00 -13.82
C ARG A 30 3.91 -5.96 -13.25
N ARG A 31 2.71 -6.37 -12.82
CA ARG A 31 1.64 -5.46 -12.39
C ARG A 31 1.49 -5.45 -10.88
N LEU A 32 1.39 -4.25 -10.32
CA LEU A 32 1.16 -4.04 -8.91
C LEU A 32 -0.32 -4.26 -8.59
N ARG A 33 -0.63 -5.20 -7.68
CA ARG A 33 -2.01 -5.48 -7.23
C ARG A 33 -2.32 -4.84 -5.89
N LEU A 34 -1.36 -4.82 -4.96
CA LEU A 34 -1.53 -4.19 -3.65
C LEU A 34 -0.34 -3.28 -3.34
N VAL A 35 -0.63 -2.19 -2.64
CA VAL A 35 0.35 -1.31 -2.02
C VAL A 35 -0.09 -1.04 -0.61
N ALA A 36 0.71 -1.45 0.38
CA ALA A 36 0.35 -1.31 1.79
C ALA A 36 1.38 -0.47 2.55
N TRP A 37 0.95 0.12 3.66
CA TRP A 37 1.82 0.75 4.63
C TRP A 37 1.27 0.58 6.04
N LYS A 38 2.19 0.44 6.99
CA LYS A 38 1.88 0.31 8.41
C LYS A 38 2.00 1.66 9.11
N THR A 39 1.17 1.85 10.12
CA THR A 39 1.26 2.94 11.11
C THR A 39 1.22 2.31 12.49
N ASP A 40 1.45 3.11 13.54
CA ASP A 40 1.37 2.61 14.91
C ASP A 40 -0.01 2.09 15.30
N ARG A 41 -1.07 2.51 14.58
CA ARG A 41 -2.47 2.22 14.92
C ARG A 41 -3.15 1.22 14.00
N ALA A 42 -2.73 1.12 12.75
CA ALA A 42 -3.38 0.29 11.74
C ALA A 42 -2.46 0.07 10.54
N VAL A 43 -2.82 -0.90 9.71
CA VAL A 43 -2.29 -1.03 8.36
C VAL A 43 -3.34 -0.58 7.35
N TYR A 44 -2.89 0.05 6.28
CA TYR A 44 -3.72 0.53 5.19
C TYR A 44 -3.17 -0.02 3.88
N TRP A 45 -4.04 -0.24 2.89
CA TRP A 45 -3.60 -0.65 1.56
C TRP A 45 -4.50 -0.10 0.46
N VAL A 46 -3.90 0.04 -0.72
CA VAL A 46 -4.59 0.27 -1.99
C VAL A 46 -4.61 -1.05 -2.74
N SER A 47 -5.79 -1.50 -3.17
CA SER A 47 -5.96 -2.69 -4.01
C SER A 47 -6.40 -2.32 -5.42
N ASN A 48 -5.69 -2.84 -6.43
CA ASN A 48 -6.11 -2.82 -7.82
C ASN A 48 -6.93 -4.08 -8.10
N THR A 49 -8.23 -3.93 -8.26
CA THR A 49 -9.16 -5.04 -8.51
C THR A 49 -9.01 -5.59 -9.93
N LEU A 50 -9.78 -6.63 -10.28
CA LEU A 50 -9.62 -7.41 -11.51
C LEU A 50 -9.56 -6.60 -12.80
N LEU A 51 -10.20 -5.43 -12.86
CA LEU A 51 -10.18 -4.57 -14.03
C LEU A 51 -8.80 -3.91 -14.27
N ARG A 52 -7.88 -3.94 -13.30
CA ARG A 52 -6.48 -3.49 -13.38
C ARG A 52 -6.31 -2.12 -14.05
N LYS A 53 -7.23 -1.19 -13.77
CA LYS A 53 -7.29 0.11 -14.45
C LYS A 53 -6.17 1.07 -14.02
N LEU A 54 -5.55 0.81 -12.86
CA LEU A 54 -4.45 1.63 -12.35
C LEU A 54 -3.10 1.07 -12.80
N THR A 55 -2.24 1.95 -13.28
CA THR A 55 -0.81 1.67 -13.50
C THR A 55 -0.07 1.56 -12.17
N ASN A 56 1.12 0.91 -12.17
CA ASN A 56 1.99 0.86 -10.99
C ASN A 56 2.31 2.27 -10.46
N ARG A 57 2.55 3.23 -11.35
CA ARG A 57 2.83 4.63 -10.98
C ARG A 57 1.65 5.29 -10.27
N GLN A 58 0.42 5.10 -10.78
CA GLN A 58 -0.78 5.64 -10.14
C GLN A 58 -1.02 5.02 -8.76
N MET A 59 -0.84 3.71 -8.63
CA MET A 59 -0.95 3.01 -7.34
C MET A 59 0.02 3.58 -6.29
N LEU A 60 1.29 3.77 -6.66
CA LEU A 60 2.31 4.37 -5.79
C LEU A 60 1.98 5.83 -5.46
N ALA A 61 1.47 6.61 -6.42
CA ALA A 61 1.08 7.99 -6.21
C ALA A 61 -0.11 8.12 -5.24
N ILE A 62 -1.10 7.24 -5.34
CA ILE A 62 -2.22 7.19 -4.39
C ILE A 62 -1.68 6.85 -3.00
N ALA A 63 -0.97 5.73 -2.86
CA ALA A 63 -0.47 5.29 -1.56
C ALA A 63 0.49 6.30 -0.90
N GLY A 64 1.34 6.95 -1.69
CA GLY A 64 2.31 7.95 -1.22
C GLY A 64 1.73 9.33 -0.95
N SER A 65 0.53 9.67 -1.44
CA SER A 65 -0.10 10.99 -1.23
C SER A 65 -1.14 11.00 -0.10
N LEU A 66 -1.59 9.82 0.35
CA LEU A 66 -2.58 9.73 1.43
C LEU A 66 -2.05 10.36 2.72
N ARG A 67 -2.88 11.18 3.37
CA ARG A 67 -2.60 11.77 4.68
C ARG A 67 -3.73 11.45 5.65
N ARG A 68 -3.41 11.43 6.94
CA ARG A 68 -4.42 11.31 7.98
C ARG A 68 -5.22 12.62 8.04
N LEU A 69 -6.54 12.55 7.91
CA LEU A 69 -7.42 13.68 8.18
C LEU A 69 -7.66 13.80 9.69
N GLY A 70 -7.69 15.04 10.21
CA GLY A 70 -7.86 15.29 11.65
C GLY A 70 -6.61 15.11 12.51
N ALA A 71 -5.43 14.99 11.90
CA ALA A 71 -4.18 15.31 12.61
C ALA A 71 -4.10 16.84 12.68
N LYS A 72 -4.31 17.39 13.88
CA LYS A 72 -4.09 18.81 14.18
C LYS A 72 -2.60 19.04 14.38
#